data_AF-A0A1V0TSQ6-F1
#
_entry.id   AF-A0A1V0TSQ6-F1
#
_cell.length_a   1.000
_cell.length_b   1.000
_cell.length_c   1.000
_cell.angle_alpha   90.00
_cell.angle_beta   90.00
_cell.angle_gamma   90.00
#
_symmetry.space_group_name_H-M   'P 1'
#
loop_
_entity.id
_entity.type
_entity.pdbx_description
1 polymer ?
#
loop_
_entity_poly.entity_id
_entity_poly.type
_entity_poly.pdbx_seq_one_letter_code
_entity_poly.pdbx_strand_id
1 'polypeptide(L)' 'MHFDHARLLAALAAAGDTTDAKIAHRLGVNPSTAWRLRNGVTRPAARTLAAIERAYGVTAAELYGGAA' A
#
# COMPACT_ATOMS: atom_id res chain seq x y z
N MET A 1 15.78 2.53 -6.48
CA MET A 1 14.32 2.73 -6.51
C MET A 1 13.82 2.94 -5.09
N HIS A 2 13.22 4.09 -4.84
CA HIS A 2 12.66 4.47 -3.54
C HIS A 2 11.19 4.04 -3.50
N PHE A 3 10.71 3.57 -2.35
CA PHE A 3 9.29 3.26 -2.19
C PHE A 3 8.58 4.52 -1.68
N ASP A 4 7.67 5.07 -2.47
CA ASP A 4 6.88 6.24 -2.08
C ASP A 4 5.76 5.82 -1.11
N HIS A 5 6.10 5.83 0.18
CA HIS A 5 5.18 5.50 1.26
C HIS A 5 4.05 6.54 1.39
N ALA A 6 4.33 7.82 1.09
CA ALA A 6 3.32 8.87 1.15
C ALA A 6 2.24 8.67 0.08
N ARG A 7 2.63 8.24 -1.13
CA ARG A 7 1.70 7.86 -2.21
C ARG A 7 0.79 6.71 -1.78
N LEU A 8 1.32 5.69 -1.12
CA LEU A 8 0.50 4.60 -0.57
C LEU A 8 -0.49 5.16 0.47
N LEU A 9 -0.04 5.97 1.42
CA LEU A 9 -0.92 6.56 2.45
C LEU A 9 -2.06 7.39 1.85
N ALA A 10 -1.77 8.20 0.83
CA ALA A 10 -2.79 8.97 0.12
C ALA A 10 -3.85 8.06 -0.52
N ALA A 11 -3.43 6.93 -1.11
CA ALA A 11 -4.33 5.96 -1.71
C ALA A 11 -5.22 5.26 -0.67
N LEU A 12 -4.64 4.86 0.47
CA LEU A 12 -5.38 4.29 1.60
C LEU A 12 -6.43 5.27 2.14
N ALA A 13 -6.04 6.53 2.32
CA ALA A 13 -6.91 7.59 2.81
C ALA A 13 -8.06 7.88 1.83
N ALA A 14 -7.77 7.99 0.53
CA ALA A 14 -8.78 8.19 -0.52
C ALA A 14 -9.82 7.06 -0.56
N ALA A 15 -9.41 5.84 -0.20
CA ALA A 15 -10.29 4.67 -0.15
C ALA A 15 -10.98 4.45 1.21
N GLY A 16 -10.82 5.37 2.17
CA GLY A 16 -11.43 5.33 3.50
C GLY A 16 -10.82 4.31 4.47
N ASP A 17 -9.63 3.79 4.16
CA ASP A 17 -8.95 2.74 4.92
C ASP A 17 -8.00 3.35 5.96
N THR A 18 -8.59 3.79 7.06
CA THR A 18 -7.89 4.44 8.17
C THR A 18 -7.36 3.48 9.24
N THR A 19 -7.69 2.19 9.16
CA THR A 19 -7.29 1.18 10.16
C THR A 19 -6.57 0.00 9.52
N ASP A 20 -5.61 -0.57 10.23
CA ASP A 20 -4.82 -1.72 9.76
C ASP A 20 -5.72 -2.94 9.47
N ALA A 21 -6.83 -3.10 10.19
CA ALA A 21 -7.82 -4.15 9.95
C ALA A 21 -8.53 -4.00 8.61
N LYS A 22 -8.95 -2.79 8.23
CA LYS A 22 -9.57 -2.52 6.92
C LYS A 22 -8.60 -2.78 5.78
N ILE A 23 -7.36 -2.27 5.92
CA ILE A 23 -6.28 -2.46 4.95
C ILE A 23 -5.97 -3.95 4.79
N ALA A 24 -5.84 -4.68 5.91
CA ALA A 24 -5.55 -6.11 5.93
C ALA A 24 -6.66 -6.91 5.22
N HIS A 25 -7.92 -6.61 5.54
CA HIS A 25 -9.07 -7.25 4.90
C HIS A 25 -9.11 -6.97 3.40
N ARG A 26 -8.94 -5.71 2.97
CA ARG A 26 -8.99 -5.33 1.56
C ARG A 26 -7.82 -5.90 0.75
N LEU A 27 -6.62 -5.96 1.33
CA LEU A 27 -5.43 -6.49 0.66
C LEU A 27 -5.24 -8.00 0.79
N GLY A 28 -6.03 -8.67 1.64
CA GLY A 28 -5.86 -10.09 1.94
C GLY A 28 -4.51 -10.41 2.59
N VAL A 29 -4.04 -9.53 3.49
CA VAL A 29 -2.78 -9.69 4.22
C VAL A 29 -3.03 -9.78 5.73
N ASN A 30 -2.03 -10.22 6.50
CA ASN A 30 -2.12 -10.21 7.96
C ASN A 30 -2.17 -8.75 8.50
N PRO A 31 -2.91 -8.45 9.58
CA PRO A 31 -2.94 -7.13 10.22
C PRO A 31 -1.56 -6.54 10.53
N SER A 32 -0.61 -7.36 10.97
CA SER A 32 0.77 -6.93 11.22
C SER A 32 1.48 -6.51 9.93
N THR A 33 1.14 -7.11 8.79
CA THR A 33 1.65 -6.69 7.47
C THR A 33 1.02 -5.37 7.04
N ALA A 34 -0.29 -5.20 7.23
CA ALA A 34 -0.97 -3.93 6.97
C ALA A 34 -0.39 -2.79 7.81
N TRP A 35 -0.14 -3.02 9.10
CA TRP A 35 0.54 -2.05 9.97
C TRP A 35 1.94 -1.71 9.45
N ARG A 36 2.76 -2.70 9.07
CA ARG A 36 4.12 -2.45 8.53
C ARG A 36 4.08 -1.64 7.24
N LEU A 37 3.10 -1.90 6.36
CA LEU A 37 2.91 -1.13 5.13
C LEU A 37 2.47 0.30 5.43
N ARG A 38 1.48 0.48 6.29
CA ARG A 38 0.94 1.81 6.68
C ARG A 38 1.98 2.65 7.40
N ASN A 39 2.91 2.07 8.14
CA ASN A 39 3.98 2.79 8.83
C ASN A 39 5.30 2.83 8.02
N GLY A 40 5.33 2.35 6.78
CA GLY A 40 6.53 2.40 5.92
C GLY A 40 7.68 1.49 6.37
N VAL A 41 7.42 0.56 7.30
CA VAL A 41 8.40 -0.36 7.87
C VAL A 41 8.83 -1.43 6.87
N THR A 42 7.94 -1.82 5.95
CA THR A 42 8.22 -2.82 4.92
C THR A 42 7.79 -2.34 3.55
N ARG A 43 8.48 -2.86 2.54
CA ARG A 43 8.05 -2.73 1.14
C ARG A 43 7.10 -3.87 0.78
N PRO A 44 6.04 -3.62 0.00
CA PRO A 44 5.13 -4.66 -0.44
C PRO A 44 5.81 -5.60 -1.45
N ALA A 45 5.65 -6.92 -1.26
CA ALA A 45 6.06 -7.92 -2.23
C ALA A 45 5.17 -7.88 -3.49
N ALA A 46 5.59 -8.54 -4.58
CA ALA A 46 4.86 -8.54 -5.87
C ALA A 46 3.37 -8.89 -5.73
N ARG A 47 3.03 -9.90 -4.91
CA ARG A 47 1.62 -10.26 -4.65
C ARG A 47 0.84 -9.13 -3.97
N THR A 48 1.45 -8.46 -2.99
CA THR A 48 0.84 -7.34 -2.28
C THR A 48 0.73 -6.11 -3.18
N LEU A 49 1.70 -5.87 -4.06
CA LEU A 49 1.62 -4.80 -5.06
C LEU A 49 0.44 -4.99 -6.01
N ALA A 50 0.25 -6.21 -6.53
CA ALA A 50 -0.90 -6.52 -7.36
C ALA A 50 -2.23 -6.33 -6.60
N ALA A 51 -2.26 -6.63 -5.30
CA ALA A 51 -3.44 -6.37 -4.47
C ALA A 51 -3.66 -4.87 -4.24
N ILE A 52 -2.61 -4.09 -4.01
CA ILE A 52 -2.66 -2.63 -3.87
C ILE A 52 -3.18 -1.97 -5.15
N GLU A 53 -2.67 -2.39 -6.31
CA GLU A 53 -3.10 -1.87 -7.60
C GLU A 53 -4.59 -2.14 -7.85
N ARG A 54 -5.06 -3.37 -7.61
CA ARG A 54 -6.48 -3.71 -7.77
C ARG A 54 -7.39 -3.01 -6.76
N ALA A 55 -6.94 -2.84 -5.52
CA ALA A 55 -7.75 -2.30 -4.43
C ALA A 55 -7.79 -0.77 -4.40
N TYR A 56 -6.69 -0.12 -4.78
CA TYR A 56 -6.50 1.32 -4.61
C TYR A 56 -6.16 2.05 -5.92
N GLY A 57 -5.99 1.34 -7.03
CA GLY A 57 -5.71 1.94 -8.34
C GLY A 57 -4.31 2.52 -8.48
N VAL A 58 -3.39 2.22 -7.57
CA VAL A 58 -2.00 2.71 -7.63
C VAL A 58 -1.07 1.58 -8.06
N THR A 59 -0.37 1.80 -9.17
CA THR A 59 0.52 0.82 -9.78
C THR A 59 1.86 0.71 -9.04
N ALA A 60 2.56 -0.41 -9.26
CA ALA A 60 3.94 -0.54 -8.77
C ALA A 60 4.87 0.56 -9.33
N ALA A 61 4.65 0.99 -10.57
CA ALA A 61 5.43 2.08 -11.18
C ALA A 61 5.24 3.40 -10.43
N GLU A 62 4.03 3.74 -10.00
CA GLU A 62 3.78 4.94 -9.18
C GLU A 62 4.34 4.84 -7.77
N LEU A 63 4.41 3.63 -7.20
CA LEU A 63 4.96 3.41 -5.85
C LEU A 63 6.49 3.34 -5.81
N TYR A 64 7.14 3.01 -6.92
CA TYR A 64 8.60 2.86 -7.00
C TYR A 64 9.29 3.84 -7.97
N GLY A 65 8.51 4.62 -8.71
CA GLY A 65 8.96 5.65 -9.62
C GLY A 65 9.34 6.91 -8.86
N GLY A 66 10.53 7.45 -9.17
CA GLY A 66 10.84 8.83 -8.81
C GLY A 66 10.01 9.77 -9.68
N ALA A 67 9.64 10.93 -9.13
CA ALA A 67 9.06 12.04 -9.88
C ALA A 67 9.81 12.19 -11.22
N ALA A 68 9.05 12.17 -12.32
CA ALA A 68 9.53 12.65 -13.60
C ALA A 68 9.89 14.13 -13.51
#